data_AF-A0A6C0F9S4-F1
#
_entry.id   AF-A0A6C0F9S4-F1
#
_cell.length_a   1.000
_cell.length_b   1.000
_cell.length_c   1.000
_cell.angle_alpha   90.00
_cell.angle_beta   90.00
_cell.angle_gamma   90.00
#
_symmetry.space_group_name_H-M   'P 1'
#
loop_
_entity.id
_entity.type
_entity.pdbx_description
1 polymer ?
#
loop_
_entity_poly.entity_id
_entity_poly.type
_entity_poly.pdbx_seq_one_letter_code
_entity_poly.pdbx_strand_id
1 'polypeptide(L)'
;MTTKFESANYYQFSTSINTLLATGLYSAARITIYDDESGSVVHRSDNGVILENKEIIHLKKQDPYIDTNTNQTVDPYIQLVFTDSNLYILLDGATQLWYKLDGIPFAHRTF
;
A
#
# COMPACT_ATOMS: atom_id res chain seq x y z
N MET A 1 5.04 6.14 -13.27
CA MET A 1 6.26 5.86 -12.49
C MET A 1 5.83 5.11 -11.25
N THR A 2 6.46 3.97 -11.01
CA THR A 2 6.28 3.12 -9.84
C THR A 2 7.25 3.57 -8.75
N THR A 3 6.88 3.37 -7.49
CA THR A 3 7.71 3.71 -6.34
C THR A 3 7.93 2.44 -5.53
N LYS A 4 9.16 2.20 -5.06
CA LYS A 4 9.47 1.03 -4.24
C LYS A 4 8.85 1.15 -2.85
N PHE A 5 8.26 0.06 -2.36
CA PHE A 5 7.87 -0.07 -0.96
C PHE A 5 9.10 -0.32 -0.10
N GLU A 6 9.50 0.71 0.65
CA GLU A 6 10.57 0.63 1.63
C GLU A 6 10.28 1.58 2.80
N SER A 7 10.88 1.30 3.95
CA SER A 7 10.69 2.08 5.20
C SER A 7 10.93 3.58 4.98
N ALA A 8 11.98 3.92 4.23
CA ALA A 8 12.32 5.31 3.90
C ALA A 8 11.21 6.03 3.10
N ASN A 9 10.43 5.29 2.31
CA ASN A 9 9.40 5.84 1.43
C ASN A 9 7.99 5.76 2.04
N TYR A 10 7.81 5.18 3.24
CA TYR A 10 6.50 5.10 3.89
C TYR A 10 5.91 6.50 4.15
N TYR A 11 6.73 7.44 4.63
CA TYR A 11 6.29 8.81 4.87
C TYR A 11 5.82 9.48 3.57
N GLN A 12 6.55 9.27 2.47
CA GLN A 12 6.17 9.78 1.15
C GLN A 12 4.89 9.13 0.64
N PHE A 13 4.71 7.82 0.87
CA PHE A 13 3.51 7.09 0.50
C PHE A 13 2.27 7.64 1.21
N SER A 14 2.32 7.77 2.54
CA SER A 14 1.23 8.33 3.33
C SER A 14 0.94 9.79 2.95
N THR A 15 1.99 10.59 2.72
CA THR A 15 1.83 11.97 2.26
C THR A 15 1.16 12.03 0.89
N SER A 16 1.56 11.17 -0.06
CA SER A 16 1.01 11.13 -1.41
C SER A 16 -0.48 10.77 -1.42
N ILE A 17 -0.91 9.84 -0.56
CA ILE A 17 -2.34 9.51 -0.38
C ILE A 17 -3.10 10.73 0.17
N ASN A 18 -2.57 11.36 1.21
CA ASN A 18 -3.20 12.55 1.80
C ASN A 18 -3.27 13.71 0.80
N THR A 19 -2.22 13.92 0.00
CA THR A 19 -2.21 14.95 -1.05
C THR A 19 -3.26 14.66 -2.13
N LEU A 20 -3.40 13.40 -2.57
CA LEU A 20 -4.43 13.01 -3.52
C LEU A 20 -5.83 13.35 -2.99
N LEU A 21 -6.13 12.94 -1.75
CA LEU A 21 -7.44 13.18 -1.13
C LEU A 21 -7.68 14.68 -0.82
N ALA A 22 -6.63 15.43 -0.47
CA ALA A 22 -6.71 16.86 -0.18
C ALA A 22 -7.06 17.72 -1.40
N THR A 23 -6.89 17.20 -2.63
CA THR A 23 -7.29 17.94 -3.85
C THR A 23 -8.79 18.17 -3.97
N GLY A 24 -9.62 17.38 -3.26
CA GLY A 24 -11.08 17.42 -3.38
C GLY A 24 -11.62 16.90 -4.72
N LEU A 25 -10.75 16.50 -5.66
CA LEU A 25 -11.11 15.93 -6.96
C LEU A 25 -11.37 14.43 -6.90
N TYR A 26 -10.87 13.78 -5.85
CA TYR A 26 -10.89 12.33 -5.71
C TYR A 26 -11.66 11.92 -4.46
N SER A 27 -12.52 10.91 -4.58
CA SER A 27 -13.27 10.35 -3.46
C SER A 27 -12.45 9.35 -2.64
N ALA A 28 -11.48 8.71 -3.27
CA ALA A 28 -10.62 7.70 -2.67
C ALA A 28 -9.29 7.58 -3.42
N ALA A 29 -8.31 6.92 -2.81
CA ALA A 29 -7.05 6.56 -3.45
C ALA A 29 -7.06 5.06 -3.79
N ARG A 30 -6.62 4.73 -5.01
CA ARG A 30 -6.39 3.35 -5.44
C ARG A 30 -4.91 3.08 -5.64
N ILE A 31 -4.52 1.82 -5.48
CA ILE A 31 -3.16 1.36 -5.62
C ILE A 31 -3.09 0.13 -6.53
N THR A 32 -2.04 0.09 -7.34
CA THR A 32 -1.59 -1.15 -7.99
C THR A 32 -0.21 -1.49 -7.45
N ILE A 33 -0.01 -2.76 -7.12
CA ILE A 33 1.24 -3.30 -6.57
C ILE A 33 1.87 -4.21 -7.61
N TYR A 34 3.19 -4.14 -7.74
CA TYR A 34 3.98 -4.82 -8.74
C TYR A 34 5.15 -5.56 -8.10
N ASP A 35 5.53 -6.68 -8.72
CA ASP A 35 6.73 -7.46 -8.38
C ASP A 35 8.00 -6.90 -9.06
N ASP A 36 7.85 -5.88 -9.91
CA ASP A 36 8.94 -5.31 -10.67
C ASP A 36 8.93 -3.78 -10.69
N GLU A 37 10.11 -3.19 -10.81
CA GLU A 37 10.26 -1.74 -10.92
C GLU A 37 9.61 -1.21 -12.20
N SER A 38 9.55 -1.98 -13.28
CA SER A 38 8.96 -1.50 -14.53
C SER A 38 7.43 -1.36 -14.47
N GLY A 39 6.78 -1.96 -13.47
CA GLY A 39 5.33 -1.98 -13.32
C GLY A 39 4.65 -2.86 -14.38
N SER A 40 5.34 -3.90 -14.86
CA SER A 40 4.81 -4.83 -15.87
C SER A 40 4.18 -6.07 -15.25
N VAL A 41 4.61 -6.45 -14.04
CA VAL A 41 4.17 -7.67 -13.35
C VAL A 41 3.37 -7.28 -12.11
N VAL A 42 2.05 -7.39 -12.19
CA VAL A 42 1.17 -7.09 -11.06
C VAL A 42 1.30 -8.18 -9.99
N HIS A 43 1.50 -7.75 -8.75
CA HIS A 43 1.61 -8.61 -7.59
C HIS A 43 0.27 -9.28 -7.27
N ARG A 44 0.35 -10.54 -6.82
CA ARG A 44 -0.79 -11.29 -6.30
C ARG A 44 -0.55 -11.59 -4.84
N SER A 45 -1.53 -11.28 -4.00
CA SER A 45 -1.46 -11.66 -2.59
C SER A 45 -1.51 -13.18 -2.42
N ASP A 46 -1.12 -13.67 -1.23
CA ASP A 46 -1.04 -15.10 -0.92
C ASP A 46 -2.35 -15.88 -1.14
N ASN A 47 -3.49 -15.19 -1.06
CA ASN A 47 -4.82 -15.74 -1.33
C ASN A 47 -5.21 -15.73 -2.84
N GLY A 48 -4.29 -15.35 -3.72
CA GLY A 48 -4.48 -15.31 -5.18
C GLY A 48 -5.18 -14.05 -5.71
N VAL A 49 -5.49 -13.07 -4.87
CA VAL A 49 -6.12 -11.81 -5.32
C VAL A 49 -5.09 -10.94 -6.05
N ILE A 50 -5.47 -10.46 -7.24
CA ILE A 50 -4.65 -9.55 -8.02
C ILE A 50 -4.74 -8.16 -7.40
N LEU A 51 -3.60 -7.55 -7.06
CA LEU A 51 -3.53 -6.22 -6.43
C LEU A 51 -3.43 -5.11 -7.47
N GLU A 52 -4.39 -5.07 -8.39
CA GLU A 52 -4.54 -4.03 -9.40
C GLU A 52 -5.72 -3.10 -9.09
N ASN A 53 -5.47 -1.79 -9.14
CA ASN A 53 -6.48 -0.75 -8.93
C ASN A 53 -7.32 -0.93 -7.66
N LYS A 54 -6.71 -1.43 -6.59
CA LYS A 54 -7.38 -1.68 -5.31
C LYS A 54 -7.58 -0.39 -4.54
N GLU A 55 -8.80 -0.15 -4.07
CA GLU A 55 -9.09 1.00 -3.21
C GLU A 55 -8.45 0.80 -1.83
N ILE A 56 -7.66 1.79 -1.39
CA ILE A 56 -7.05 1.76 -0.06
C ILE A 56 -8.09 2.24 0.96
N ILE A 57 -8.52 1.34 1.84
CA ILE A 57 -9.40 1.69 2.97
C ILE A 57 -8.56 2.21 4.13
N HIS A 58 -7.47 1.50 4.43
CA HIS A 58 -6.66 1.81 5.60
C HIS A 58 -5.20 1.42 5.41
N LEU A 59 -4.31 2.24 5.99
CA LEU A 59 -2.87 2.07 5.98
C LEU A 59 -2.37 2.01 7.42
N LYS A 60 -1.64 0.95 7.77
CA LYS A 60 -0.95 0.82 9.05
C LYS A 60 0.53 0.58 8.82
N LYS A 61 1.35 1.14 9.71
CA LYS A 61 2.75 0.80 9.85
C LYS A 61 2.97 0.25 11.24
N GLN A 62 3.74 -0.83 11.31
CA GLN A 62 4.26 -1.37 12.55
C GLN A 62 5.77 -1.22 12.55
N ASP A 63 6.28 -0.53 13.57
CA ASP A 63 7.72 -0.42 13.83
C ASP A 63 8.23 -1.70 14.51
N PRO A 64 9.54 -2.01 14.40
CA PRO A 64 10.07 -3.21 15.00
C PRO A 64 10.01 -3.10 16.52
N TYR A 65 9.61 -4.17 17.19
CA TYR A 65 9.61 -4.25 18.65
C TYR A 65 10.01 -5.65 19.13
N ILE A 66 10.49 -5.73 20.37
CA ILE A 66 10.77 -7.02 21.01
C ILE A 66 9.50 -7.45 21.74
N ASP A 67 8.93 -8.59 21.34
CA ASP A 67 7.77 -9.14 22.03
C ASP A 67 8.22 -9.68 23.39
N THR A 68 7.61 -9.16 24.46
CA THR A 68 7.98 -9.51 25.85
C THR A 68 7.61 -10.93 26.23
N ASN A 69 6.73 -11.60 25.48
CA ASN A 69 6.27 -12.96 25.77
C ASN A 69 7.15 -14.03 25.10
N THR A 70 7.63 -13.76 23.89
CA THR A 70 8.45 -14.70 23.11
C THR A 70 9.94 -14.31 23.11
N ASN A 71 10.26 -13.09 23.57
CA ASN A 71 11.58 -12.50 23.53
C ASN A 71 12.19 -12.45 22.11
N GLN A 72 11.32 -12.42 21.09
CA GLN A 72 11.69 -12.35 19.68
C GLN A 72 11.51 -10.93 19.16
N THR A 73 12.41 -10.53 18.27
CA THR A 73 12.26 -9.30 17.50
C THR A 73 11.16 -9.50 16.46
N VAL A 74 10.11 -8.70 16.54
CA VAL A 74 9.07 -8.62 15.52
C VAL A 74 9.54 -7.62 14.46
N ASP A 75 9.63 -8.07 13.23
CA ASP A 75 10.08 -7.26 12.10
C ASP A 75 9.06 -6.16 11.75
N PRO A 76 9.53 -5.03 11.20
CA PRO A 76 8.64 -3.96 10.78
C PRO A 76 7.84 -4.36 9.55
N TYR A 77 6.58 -3.94 9.49
CA TYR A 77 5.74 -4.17 8.32
C TYR A 77 4.81 -3.00 8.02
N ILE A 78 4.38 -2.92 6.76
CA ILE A 78 3.27 -2.09 6.32
C ILE A 78 2.08 -3.01 6.06
N GLN A 79 0.92 -2.67 6.62
CA GLN A 79 -0.33 -3.34 6.30
C GLN A 79 -1.22 -2.40 5.49
N LEU A 80 -1.60 -2.88 4.31
CA LEU A 80 -2.60 -2.28 3.46
C LEU A 80 -3.91 -3.06 3.59
N VAL A 81 -4.98 -2.35 3.87
CA VAL A 81 -6.33 -2.91 3.95
C VAL A 81 -7.12 -2.44 2.75
N PHE A 82 -7.60 -3.39 1.98
CA PHE A 82 -8.51 -3.20 0.85
C PHE A 82 -9.90 -3.73 1.21
N THR A 83 -10.89 -3.49 0.36
CA THR A 83 -12.28 -3.93 0.58
C THR A 83 -12.43 -5.45 0.65
N ASP A 84 -11.57 -6.19 -0.06
CA ASP A 84 -11.67 -7.65 -0.23
C ASP A 84 -10.45 -8.42 0.28
N SER A 85 -9.39 -7.73 0.67
CA SER A 85 -8.10 -8.34 0.98
C SER A 85 -7.23 -7.43 1.83
N ASN A 86 -6.27 -8.03 2.53
CA ASN A 86 -5.23 -7.31 3.23
C ASN A 86 -3.89 -7.75 2.64
N LEU A 87 -2.96 -6.81 2.51
CA LEU A 87 -1.58 -7.09 2.17
C LEU A 87 -0.67 -6.69 3.33
N TYR A 88 0.26 -7.57 3.67
CA TYR A 88 1.33 -7.31 4.62
C TYR A 88 2.64 -7.27 3.85
N ILE A 89 3.35 -6.15 3.95
CA ILE A 89 4.64 -5.94 3.30
C ILE A 89 5.68 -5.84 4.41
N LEU A 90 6.55 -6.86 4.50
CA LEU A 90 7.69 -6.84 5.40
C LEU A 90 8.70 -5.80 4.93
N LEU A 91 9.20 -4.99 5.86
CA LEU A 91 10.19 -3.95 5.62
C LEU A 91 11.63 -4.42 5.89
N ASP A 92 11.83 -5.72 6.05
CA ASP A 92 13.12 -6.40 6.27
C ASP A 92 14.02 -6.41 5.02
N GLY A 93 13.49 -5.99 3.87
CA GLY A 93 14.19 -5.95 2.59
C GLY A 93 14.19 -7.29 1.83
N ALA A 94 13.60 -8.35 2.39
CA ALA A 94 13.41 -9.63 1.70
C ALA A 94 12.33 -9.53 0.63
N THR A 95 11.32 -8.68 0.86
CA THR A 95 10.22 -8.45 -0.06
C THR A 95 10.50 -7.20 -0.90
N GLN A 96 10.59 -7.36 -2.22
CA GLN A 96 10.74 -6.25 -3.16
C GLN A 96 9.44 -6.03 -3.92
N LEU A 97 8.70 -5.01 -3.51
CA LEU A 97 7.45 -4.61 -4.15
C LEU A 97 7.50 -3.16 -4.57
N TRP A 98 6.83 -2.85 -5.66
CA TRP A 98 6.66 -1.50 -6.17
C TRP A 98 5.18 -1.16 -6.25
N TYR A 99 4.85 0.13 -6.17
CA TYR A 99 3.47 0.58 -6.22
C TYR A 99 3.26 1.78 -7.14
N LYS A 100 2.02 1.92 -7.59
CA LYS A 100 1.51 3.10 -8.25
C LYS A 100 0.22 3.54 -7.57
N LEU A 101 0.16 4.82 -7.20
CA LEU A 101 -1.04 5.44 -6.65
C LEU A 101 -1.78 6.19 -7.76
N ASP A 102 -3.10 6.07 -7.75
CA ASP A 102 -4.00 6.83 -8.60
C ASP A 102 -5.20 7.30 -7.76
N GLY A 103 -5.80 8.44 -8.10
CA GLY A 103 -7.04 8.91 -7.47
C GLY A 103 -8.27 8.32 -8.15
N ILE A 104 -9.33 8.05 -7.38
CA ILE A 104 -10.67 7.71 -7.91
C ILE A 104 -11.45 9.03 -8.07
N PRO A 105 -11.75 9.48 -9.30
CA PRO A 105 -12.41 10.77 -9.52
C PRO A 105 -13.79 10.81 -8.88
N PHE A 106 -14.16 11.97 -8.34
CA PHE A 106 -15.50 12.19 -7.84
C PHE A 106 -16.50 12.20 -9.01
N ALA A 107 -17.37 11.20 -9.09
CA ALA A 107 -18.45 11.20 -10.06
C ALA A 107 -19.58 12.12 -9.58
N HIS A 108 -19.71 13.30 -10.19
CA HIS A 108 -20.91 14.11 -10.00
C HIS A 108 -22.13 13.33 -10.51
N ARG A 109 -23.11 13.07 -9.65
CA ARG A 109 -24.41 12.56 -10.08
C ARG A 109 -25.06 13.61 -11.00
N THR A 110 -25.13 13.32 -12.28
CA THR A 110 -26.02 14.04 -13.20
C THR A 110 -27.44 13.54 -12.94
N PHE A 111 -28.28 14.44 -12.41
CA PHE A 111 -29.73 14.24 -12.30
C PHE A 111 -30.41 14.65 -13.60
#